data_AF-A0A4U5NTP5-F1
#
_entry.id   AF-A0A4U5NTP5-F1
#
_cell.length_a   1.000
_cell.length_b   1.000
_cell.length_c   1.000
_cell.angle_alpha   90.00
_cell.angle_beta   90.00
_cell.angle_gamma   90.00
#
_symmetry.space_group_name_H-M   'P 1'
#
loop_
_entity.id
_entity.type
_entity.pdbx_description
1 polymer ?
#
loop_
_entity_poly.entity_id
_entity_poly.type
_entity_poly.pdbx_seq_one_letter_code
_entity_poly.pdbx_strand_id
1 'polypeptide(L)'
;MGAAIEQLAKKAQNVFSYPLKQFPFARKADFNFMAIRNMYLTQITKSEEIGDISAFCASVQFSIAAHMCRKLHSALDHLKEKHCLEHLVISGGVASNQYIFNAVNKLAKFYGLRTIVPPPSLCTDNAAMIASAAWKMIEHRLVDFQVSSLTFIQVTRRDTVLITPC
;
A
#
# COMPACT_ATOMS: atom_id res chain seq x y z
N MET A 1 10.84 10.87 -3.57
CA MET A 1 11.01 10.15 -4.86
C MET A 1 9.68 9.86 -5.56
N GLY A 2 8.66 9.30 -4.90
CA GLY A 2 7.36 9.00 -5.54
C GLY A 2 6.65 10.21 -6.18
N ALA A 3 6.69 11.38 -5.54
CA ALA A 3 6.09 12.60 -6.09
C ALA A 3 6.72 13.06 -7.42
N ALA A 4 8.04 12.90 -7.60
CA ALA A 4 8.72 13.28 -8.84
C ALA A 4 8.28 12.40 -10.01
N ILE A 5 8.18 11.09 -9.79
CA ILE A 5 7.65 10.13 -10.78
C ILE A 5 6.23 10.54 -11.18
N GLU A 6 5.40 10.95 -10.21
CA GLU A 6 4.03 11.39 -10.51
C GLU A 6 3.96 12.67 -11.32
N GLN A 7 4.79 13.67 -11.03
CA GLN A 7 4.79 14.91 -11.81
C GLN A 7 5.27 14.68 -13.24
N LEU A 8 6.24 13.77 -13.45
CA LEU A 8 6.71 13.40 -14.79
C LEU A 8 5.66 12.56 -15.53
N ALA A 9 5.04 11.58 -14.86
CA ALA A 9 4.01 10.72 -15.44
C ALA A 9 2.81 11.50 -15.99
N LYS A 10 2.41 12.61 -15.35
CA LYS A 10 1.32 13.48 -15.81
C LYS A 10 1.53 14.07 -17.21
N LYS A 11 2.78 14.17 -17.65
CA LYS A 11 3.14 14.73 -18.96
C LYS A 11 3.13 13.69 -20.08
N ALA A 12 2.94 12.41 -19.75
CA ALA A 12 2.93 11.33 -20.73
C ALA A 12 1.72 11.43 -21.65
N GLN A 13 1.94 11.38 -22.96
CA GLN A 13 0.86 11.26 -23.94
C GLN A 13 0.39 9.82 -24.11
N ASN A 14 1.30 8.85 -23.92
CA ASN A 14 1.00 7.42 -24.02
C ASN A 14 1.71 6.63 -22.92
N VAL A 15 0.92 5.93 -22.09
CA VAL A 15 1.41 5.12 -20.97
C VAL A 15 1.93 3.74 -21.42
N PHE A 16 1.52 3.29 -22.60
CA PHE A 16 1.81 1.95 -23.14
C PHE A 16 3.06 1.91 -24.03
N SER A 17 3.83 3.00 -24.07
CA SER A 17 5.09 3.06 -24.83
C SER A 17 6.21 2.19 -24.24
N TYR A 18 6.01 1.67 -23.02
CA TYR A 18 6.98 0.85 -22.29
C TYR A 18 6.38 -0.53 -21.93
N PRO A 19 7.20 -1.60 -21.95
CA PRO A 19 6.74 -2.93 -21.58
C PRO A 19 6.17 -2.95 -20.16
N LEU A 20 4.94 -3.45 -20.03
CA LEU A 20 4.27 -3.57 -18.75
C LEU A 20 4.56 -4.94 -18.13
N LYS A 21 4.88 -4.95 -16.83
CA LYS A 21 5.04 -6.23 -16.12
C LYS A 21 3.66 -6.86 -15.95
N GLN A 22 3.43 -7.94 -16.69
CA GLN A 22 2.29 -8.81 -16.41
C GLN A 22 2.65 -9.73 -15.25
N PHE A 23 1.83 -9.69 -14.20
CA PHE A 23 1.92 -10.65 -13.10
C PHE A 23 0.88 -11.76 -13.35
N PRO A 24 1.26 -13.05 -13.26
CA PRO A 24 0.31 -14.14 -13.37
C PRO A 24 -0.74 -14.03 -12.27
N PHE A 25 -2.02 -14.26 -12.58
CA PHE A 25 -3.08 -14.26 -11.56
C PHE A 25 -2.75 -15.27 -10.47
N ALA A 26 -2.60 -14.78 -9.25
CA ALA A 26 -2.29 -15.59 -8.09
C ALA A 26 -3.28 -15.23 -7.00
N ARG A 27 -3.92 -16.25 -6.41
CA ARG A 27 -4.87 -16.09 -5.28
C ARG A 27 -4.21 -15.60 -3.98
N LYS A 28 -2.91 -15.31 -4.00
CA LYS A 28 -2.16 -14.80 -2.86
C LYS A 28 -2.13 -13.28 -2.88
N ALA A 29 -2.39 -12.67 -1.72
CA ALA A 29 -2.38 -11.23 -1.53
C ALA A 29 -0.97 -10.64 -1.32
N ASP A 30 0.09 -11.46 -1.31
CA ASP A 30 1.46 -10.98 -1.11
C ASP A 30 1.96 -10.09 -2.25
N PHE A 31 2.51 -8.94 -1.91
CA PHE A 31 3.12 -8.03 -2.88
C PHE A 31 4.53 -8.48 -3.28
N ASN A 32 4.89 -8.29 -4.57
CA ASN A 32 6.25 -8.44 -5.06
C ASN A 32 6.62 -7.24 -5.94
N PHE A 33 7.08 -6.16 -5.30
CA PHE A 33 7.54 -4.96 -6.01
C PHE A 33 8.97 -5.11 -6.56
N MET A 34 9.76 -6.07 -6.06
CA MET A 34 11.13 -6.32 -6.52
C MET A 34 11.16 -6.73 -7.99
N ALA A 35 10.22 -7.55 -8.43
CA ALA A 35 10.08 -7.92 -9.84
C ALA A 35 9.77 -6.71 -10.75
N ILE A 36 8.95 -5.76 -10.28
CA ILE A 36 8.66 -4.51 -11.00
C ILE A 36 9.93 -3.66 -11.10
N ARG A 37 10.59 -3.45 -9.96
CA ARG A 37 11.85 -2.69 -9.88
C ARG A 37 12.91 -3.27 -10.82
N ASN A 38 13.15 -4.57 -10.76
CA ASN A 38 14.18 -5.22 -11.56
C ASN A 38 13.89 -5.13 -13.05
N MET A 39 12.62 -5.23 -13.46
CA MET A 39 12.23 -5.04 -14.87
C MET A 39 12.61 -3.64 -15.36
N TYR A 40 12.21 -2.59 -14.64
CA TYR A 40 12.49 -1.22 -15.03
C TYR A 40 13.97 -0.86 -14.92
N LEU A 41 14.68 -1.33 -13.89
CA LEU A 41 16.12 -1.16 -13.80
C LEU A 41 16.85 -1.83 -14.96
N THR A 42 16.47 -3.06 -15.31
CA THR A 42 17.05 -3.77 -16.46
C THR A 42 16.84 -2.99 -17.76
N GLN A 43 15.67 -2.39 -17.93
CA GLN A 43 15.37 -1.58 -19.09
C GLN A 43 16.23 -0.31 -19.15
N ILE A 44 16.40 0.37 -18.01
CA ILE A 44 17.30 1.53 -17.91
C ILE A 44 18.75 1.12 -18.23
N THR A 45 19.23 0.02 -17.67
CA THR A 45 20.64 -0.40 -17.85
C THR A 45 20.97 -0.94 -19.24
N LYS A 46 19.97 -1.47 -19.96
CA LYS A 46 20.15 -2.03 -21.31
C LYS A 46 19.94 -1.02 -22.43
N SER A 47 19.34 0.13 -22.12
CA SER A 47 19.09 1.19 -23.10
C SER A 47 20.19 2.24 -22.96
N GLU A 48 20.80 2.67 -24.07
CA GLU A 48 21.77 3.77 -24.05
C GLU A 48 21.10 5.10 -23.68
N GLU A 49 19.83 5.25 -24.04
CA GLU A 49 19.00 6.40 -23.68
C GLU A 49 17.59 5.94 -23.30
N ILE A 50 17.04 6.50 -22.21
CA ILE A 50 15.61 6.36 -21.91
C ILE A 50 14.91 7.37 -22.81
N GLY A 51 14.04 6.90 -23.71
CA GLY A 51 13.24 7.75 -24.60
C GLY A 51 12.30 8.72 -23.85
N ASP A 52 10.99 8.61 -24.03
CA ASP A 52 10.07 9.49 -23.30
C ASP A 52 10.04 9.15 -21.80
N ILE A 53 10.78 9.94 -21.01
CA ILE A 53 10.85 9.85 -19.54
C ILE A 53 9.47 9.95 -18.90
N SER A 54 8.56 10.75 -19.48
CA SER A 54 7.21 10.90 -18.95
C SER A 54 6.42 9.60 -19.13
N ALA A 55 6.48 9.02 -20.33
CA ALA A 55 5.87 7.72 -20.62
C ALA A 55 6.49 6.59 -19.78
N PHE A 56 7.80 6.61 -19.55
CA PHE A 56 8.47 5.68 -18.64
C PHE A 56 7.94 5.81 -17.20
N CYS A 57 7.85 7.03 -16.67
CA CYS A 57 7.30 7.26 -15.33
C CYS A 57 5.84 6.80 -15.22
N ALA A 58 5.05 7.05 -16.26
CA ALA A 58 3.66 6.62 -16.31
C ALA A 58 3.52 5.08 -16.35
N SER A 59 4.37 4.38 -17.11
CA SER A 59 4.33 2.92 -17.16
C SER A 59 4.73 2.30 -15.81
N VAL A 60 5.71 2.89 -15.11
CA VAL A 60 6.08 2.51 -13.74
C VAL A 60 4.89 2.64 -12.80
N GLN A 61 4.21 3.78 -12.81
CA GLN A 61 3.01 4.01 -11.99
C GLN A 61 1.89 3.03 -12.33
N PHE A 62 1.62 2.80 -13.61
CA PHE A 62 0.65 1.82 -14.07
C PHE A 62 0.97 0.43 -13.51
N SER A 63 2.22 -0.01 -13.64
CA SER A 63 2.63 -1.35 -13.21
C SER A 63 2.47 -1.55 -11.71
N ILE A 64 2.82 -0.53 -10.92
CA ILE A 64 2.63 -0.51 -9.46
C ILE A 64 1.15 -0.55 -9.12
N ALA A 65 0.33 0.34 -9.69
CA ALA A 65 -1.10 0.43 -9.42
C ALA A 65 -1.83 -0.87 -9.82
N ALA A 66 -1.52 -1.43 -10.98
CA ALA A 66 -2.11 -2.68 -11.47
C ALA A 66 -1.76 -3.87 -10.57
N HIS A 67 -0.49 -3.98 -10.16
CA HIS A 67 -0.07 -5.01 -9.21
C HIS A 67 -0.78 -4.85 -7.87
N MET A 68 -0.89 -3.62 -7.36
CA MET A 68 -1.61 -3.33 -6.12
C MET A 68 -3.08 -3.71 -6.19
N CYS A 69 -3.77 -3.27 -7.24
CA CYS A 69 -5.19 -3.56 -7.44
C CYS A 69 -5.44 -5.06 -7.54
N ARG A 70 -4.60 -5.82 -8.23
CA ARG A 70 -4.74 -7.28 -8.31
C ARG A 70 -4.59 -7.97 -6.96
N LYS A 71 -3.63 -7.54 -6.14
CA LYS A 71 -3.42 -8.11 -4.80
C LYS A 71 -4.54 -7.75 -3.85
N LEU A 72 -5.00 -6.50 -3.90
CA LEU A 72 -6.15 -6.05 -3.14
C LEU A 72 -7.43 -6.79 -3.56
N HIS A 73 -7.67 -6.96 -4.87
CA HIS A 73 -8.78 -7.75 -5.41
C HIS A 73 -8.77 -9.17 -4.85
N SER A 74 -7.63 -9.86 -4.91
CA SER A 74 -7.50 -11.21 -4.34
C SER A 74 -7.77 -11.26 -2.83
N ALA A 75 -7.37 -10.23 -2.08
CA ALA A 75 -7.63 -10.16 -0.65
C ALA A 75 -9.11 -9.91 -0.35
N LEU A 76 -9.72 -8.94 -1.04
CA LEU A 76 -11.13 -8.59 -0.87
C LEU A 76 -12.06 -9.72 -1.31
N ASP A 77 -11.75 -10.44 -2.39
CA ASP A 77 -12.50 -11.62 -2.80
C ASP A 77 -12.48 -12.71 -1.73
N HIS A 78 -11.35 -12.92 -1.04
CA HIS A 78 -11.29 -13.89 0.05
C HIS A 78 -12.02 -13.43 1.31
N LEU A 79 -11.96 -12.14 1.63
CA LEU A 79 -12.52 -11.59 2.87
C LEU A 79 -14.03 -11.37 2.79
N LYS A 80 -14.57 -10.98 1.63
CA LYS A 80 -16.01 -10.71 1.46
C LYS A 80 -16.89 -11.94 1.72
N GLU A 81 -16.34 -13.14 1.56
CA GLU A 81 -17.03 -14.40 1.85
C GLU A 81 -17.17 -14.64 3.37
N LYS A 82 -16.33 -14.00 4.19
CA LYS A 82 -16.21 -14.26 5.63
C LYS A 82 -16.60 -13.08 6.50
N HIS A 83 -16.58 -11.86 5.95
CA HIS A 83 -16.75 -10.63 6.70
C HIS A 83 -17.59 -9.61 5.93
N CYS A 84 -18.41 -8.85 6.65
CA CYS A 84 -19.05 -7.65 6.10
C CYS A 84 -18.04 -6.50 6.12
N LEU A 85 -17.53 -6.12 4.95
CA LEU A 85 -16.58 -5.03 4.79
C LEU A 85 -17.33 -3.78 4.31
N GLU A 86 -17.16 -2.66 5.02
CA GLU A 86 -17.77 -1.38 4.63
C GLU A 86 -16.75 -0.34 4.16
N HIS A 87 -15.52 -0.47 4.63
CA HIS A 87 -14.50 0.57 4.52
C HIS A 87 -13.16 0.01 4.06
N LEU A 88 -12.47 0.78 3.23
CA LEU A 88 -11.06 0.58 2.89
C LEU A 88 -10.26 1.80 3.36
N VAL A 89 -9.39 1.61 4.34
CA VAL A 89 -8.49 2.68 4.80
C VAL A 89 -7.22 2.66 3.93
N ILE A 90 -6.86 3.80 3.36
CA ILE A 90 -5.65 3.99 2.55
C ILE A 90 -4.79 5.07 3.19
N SER A 91 -3.54 4.75 3.51
CA SER A 91 -2.58 5.69 4.10
C SER A 91 -1.21 5.58 3.43
N GLY A 92 -0.27 6.44 3.86
CA GLY A 92 1.12 6.45 3.39
C GLY A 92 1.25 6.78 1.90
N GLY A 93 2.31 6.26 1.27
CA GLY A 93 2.65 6.59 -0.12
C GLY A 93 1.58 6.25 -1.17
N VAL A 94 0.66 5.33 -0.84
CA VAL A 94 -0.49 5.00 -1.69
C VAL A 94 -1.51 6.13 -1.71
N ALA A 95 -1.81 6.69 -0.53
CA ALA A 95 -2.72 7.82 -0.39
C ALA A 95 -2.13 9.11 -0.98
N SER A 96 -0.80 9.27 -0.88
CA SER A 96 -0.10 10.47 -1.37
C SER A 96 0.08 10.53 -2.89
N ASN A 97 -0.13 9.42 -3.61
CA ASN A 97 -0.02 9.37 -5.07
C ASN A 97 -1.41 9.28 -5.70
N GLN A 98 -1.84 10.33 -6.40
CA GLN A 98 -3.22 10.46 -6.87
C GLN A 98 -3.57 9.40 -7.91
N TYR A 99 -2.63 9.03 -8.79
CA TYR A 99 -2.85 7.98 -9.78
C TYR A 99 -3.12 6.62 -9.12
N ILE A 100 -2.25 6.21 -8.20
CA ILE A 100 -2.39 4.95 -7.47
C ILE A 100 -3.64 4.98 -6.58
N PHE A 101 -3.85 6.06 -5.82
CA PHE A 101 -5.04 6.24 -4.99
C PHE A 101 -6.32 6.08 -5.81
N ASN A 102 -6.42 6.74 -6.97
CA ASN A 102 -7.59 6.66 -7.83
C ASN A 102 -7.84 5.24 -8.34
N ALA A 103 -6.79 4.50 -8.70
CA ALA A 103 -6.91 3.11 -9.14
C ALA A 103 -7.45 2.22 -8.00
N VAL A 104 -6.89 2.37 -6.79
CA VAL A 104 -7.31 1.60 -5.61
C VAL A 104 -8.74 1.98 -5.18
N ASN A 105 -9.09 3.27 -5.17
CA ASN A 105 -10.43 3.76 -4.84
C ASN A 105 -11.49 3.25 -5.84
N LYS A 106 -11.16 3.21 -7.14
CA LYS A 106 -12.05 2.59 -8.14
C LYS A 106 -12.33 1.12 -7.82
N LEU A 107 -11.30 0.36 -7.44
CA LEU A 107 -11.47 -1.03 -7.00
C LEU A 107 -12.30 -1.13 -5.72
N ALA A 108 -12.05 -0.25 -4.73
CA ALA A 108 -12.83 -0.22 -3.49
C ALA A 108 -14.33 0.00 -3.78
N LYS A 109 -14.65 0.96 -4.65
CA LYS A 109 -16.03 1.23 -5.09
C LYS A 109 -16.67 0.04 -5.81
N PHE A 110 -15.90 -0.69 -6.63
CA PHE A 110 -16.38 -1.92 -7.26
C PHE A 110 -16.83 -2.96 -6.22
N TYR A 111 -16.17 -3.01 -5.06
CA TYR A 111 -16.58 -3.84 -3.92
C TYR A 111 -17.61 -3.20 -2.99
N GLY A 112 -18.14 -2.02 -3.33
CA GLY A 112 -19.07 -1.28 -2.46
C GLY A 112 -18.43 -0.65 -1.22
N LEU A 113 -17.10 -0.58 -1.16
CA LEU A 113 -16.37 -0.05 0.00
C LEU A 113 -16.22 1.48 -0.09
N ARG A 114 -16.40 2.15 1.05
CA ARG A 114 -16.05 3.57 1.21
C ARG A 114 -14.57 3.70 1.54
N THR A 115 -13.86 4.47 0.73
CA THR A 115 -12.43 4.71 0.97
C THR A 115 -12.24 5.80 2.02
N ILE A 116 -11.41 5.55 3.02
CA ILE A 116 -11.03 6.50 4.07
C ILE A 116 -9.54 6.82 3.92
N VAL A 117 -9.20 8.10 3.88
CA VAL A 117 -7.81 8.58 3.87
C VAL A 117 -7.58 9.38 5.13
N PRO A 118 -6.65 8.98 6.03
CA PRO A 118 -6.29 9.78 7.18
C PRO A 118 -5.68 11.13 6.74
N PRO A 119 -5.76 12.17 7.58
CA PRO A 119 -5.03 13.42 7.36
C PRO A 119 -3.54 13.16 7.05
N PRO A 120 -2.89 13.95 6.18
CA PRO A 120 -1.49 13.74 5.81
C PRO A 120 -0.53 13.69 7.01
N SER A 121 -0.78 14.49 8.04
CA SER A 121 0.00 14.50 9.29
C SER A 121 -0.06 13.19 10.07
N LEU A 122 -1.08 12.35 9.81
CA LEU A 122 -1.26 11.05 10.44
C LEU A 122 -0.82 9.88 9.54
N CYS A 123 -0.39 10.14 8.31
CA CYS A 123 0.04 9.12 7.35
C CYS A 123 1.52 8.72 7.49
N THR A 124 2.28 9.41 8.35
CA THR A 124 3.66 9.08 8.73
C THR A 124 3.70 8.50 10.14
N ASP A 125 4.79 7.82 10.50
CA ASP A 125 4.99 7.35 11.87
C ASP A 125 4.95 8.53 12.85
N ASN A 126 4.01 8.50 13.79
CA ASN A 126 3.79 9.59 14.75
C ASN A 126 3.36 9.04 16.12
N ALA A 127 3.60 9.81 17.18
CA ALA A 127 3.27 9.41 18.55
C ALA A 127 1.77 9.22 18.77
N ALA A 128 0.91 9.92 18.01
CA ALA A 128 -0.54 9.78 18.13
C ALA A 128 -1.03 8.39 17.69
N MET A 129 -0.38 7.78 16.69
CA MET A 129 -0.67 6.39 16.28
C MET A 129 -0.39 5.40 17.41
N ILE A 130 0.74 5.56 18.10
CA ILE A 130 1.12 4.70 19.23
C ILE A 130 0.17 4.92 20.42
N ALA A 131 -0.10 6.18 20.77
CA ALA A 131 -1.01 6.52 21.85
C ALA A 131 -2.43 5.99 21.60
N SER A 132 -2.95 6.13 20.37
CA SER A 132 -4.27 5.61 20.00
C SER A 132 -4.33 4.08 20.08
N ALA A 133 -3.28 3.38 19.65
CA ALA A 133 -3.22 1.93 19.75
C ALA A 133 -3.20 1.47 21.22
N ALA A 134 -2.35 2.08 22.05
CA ALA A 134 -2.28 1.79 23.48
C ALA A 134 -3.61 2.06 24.20
N TRP A 135 -4.24 3.20 23.92
CA TRP A 135 -5.55 3.55 24.46
C TRP A 135 -6.61 2.49 24.12
N LYS A 136 -6.67 2.05 22.86
CA LYS A 136 -7.61 1.00 22.43
C LYS A 136 -7.33 -0.33 23.13
N MET A 137 -6.06 -0.68 23.34
CA MET A 137 -5.70 -1.90 24.07
C MET A 137 -6.13 -1.83 25.54
N ILE A 138 -5.98 -0.68 26.21
CA ILE A 138 -6.46 -0.46 27.58
C ILE A 138 -7.99 -0.49 27.64
N GLU A 139 -8.66 0.20 26.73
CA GLU A 139 -10.14 0.26 26.64
C GLU A 139 -10.75 -1.14 26.49
N HIS A 140 -10.13 -2.00 25.69
CA HIS A 140 -10.53 -3.40 25.50
C HIS A 140 -9.92 -4.37 26.52
N ARG A 141 -9.21 -3.87 27.54
CA ARG A 141 -8.56 -4.67 28.60
C ARG A 141 -7.63 -5.76 28.08
N LEU A 142 -6.91 -5.47 27.00
CA LEU A 142 -5.96 -6.40 26.37
C LEU A 142 -4.57 -6.37 27.02
N VAL A 143 -4.31 -5.39 27.89
CA VAL A 143 -3.04 -5.21 28.60
C VAL A 143 -3.29 -4.65 30.00
N ASP A 144 -2.57 -5.16 30.99
CA ASP A 144 -2.40 -4.52 32.29
C ASP A 144 -1.15 -3.63 32.23
N PHE A 145 -1.37 -2.31 32.26
CA PHE A 145 -0.28 -1.35 32.15
C PHE A 145 0.36 -1.11 33.53
N GLN A 146 1.55 -1.68 33.73
CA GLN A 146 2.43 -1.31 34.85
C GLN A 146 3.73 -0.70 34.32
N VAL A 147 4.08 0.50 34.79
CA VAL A 147 5.28 1.23 34.34
C VAL A 147 6.57 0.45 34.67
N SER A 148 6.54 -0.37 35.72
CA SER A 148 7.67 -1.20 36.18
C SER A 148 8.01 -2.39 35.27
N SER A 149 7.18 -2.74 34.29
CA SER A 149 7.36 -3.93 33.43
C SER A 149 7.69 -3.59 31.97
N LEU A 150 8.08 -2.36 31.66
CA LEU A 150 8.40 -1.94 30.30
C LEU A 150 9.73 -2.55 29.83
N THR A 151 9.64 -3.55 28.96
CA THR A 151 10.78 -4.12 28.24
C THR A 151 10.73 -3.66 26.79
N PHE A 152 11.86 -3.22 26.24
CA PHE A 152 11.97 -3.00 24.80
C PHE A 152 11.95 -4.35 24.09
N ILE A 153 10.87 -4.63 23.36
CA ILE A 153 10.73 -5.81 22.53
C ILE A 153 10.77 -5.37 21.08
N GLN A 154 11.74 -5.88 20.32
CA GLN A 154 11.75 -5.70 18.87
C GLN A 154 10.73 -6.66 18.25
N VAL A 155 9.50 -6.17 18.06
CA VAL A 155 8.43 -6.93 17.43
C VAL A 155 8.50 -6.77 15.90
N THR A 156 8.59 -7.89 15.18
CA THR A 156 8.68 -7.91 13.71
C THR A 156 7.40 -8.39 13.01
N ARG A 157 6.38 -8.85 13.77
CA ARG A 157 5.07 -9.30 13.25
C ARG A 157 3.92 -8.66 14.03
N ARG A 158 2.87 -8.24 13.33
CA ARG A 158 1.68 -7.60 13.93
C ARG A 158 0.86 -8.56 14.81
N ASP A 159 0.94 -9.84 14.51
CA ASP A 159 0.27 -10.94 15.20
C ASP A 159 1.00 -11.35 16.50
N THR A 160 2.12 -10.71 16.83
CA THR A 160 2.91 -10.94 18.06
C THR A 160 2.60 -9.91 19.16
N VAL A 161 1.45 -9.25 19.10
CA VAL A 161 0.96 -8.52 20.27
C VAL A 161 0.54 -9.56 21.30
N LEU A 162 1.39 -9.78 22.30
CA LEU A 162 1.12 -10.66 23.43
C LEU A 162 0.00 -10.04 24.26
N ILE A 163 -1.24 -10.41 23.94
CA ILE A 163 -2.41 -10.12 24.78
C ILE A 163 -2.33 -11.12 25.93
N THR A 164 -1.94 -10.67 27.12
CA THR A 164 -2.10 -11.48 28.33
C THR A 164 -3.59 -11.69 28.56
N PRO A 165 -4.10 -12.94 28.64
CA PRO A 165 -5.47 -13.17 29.06
C PRO A 165 -5.62 -12.75 30.53
N CYS A 166 -6.69 -12.02 30.84
CA CYS A 166 -7.09 -11.73 32.22
C CYS A 166 -7.33 -13.01 33.02
#